data_AF-A0A812RPW7-F1
#
_entry.id   AF-A0A812RPW7-F1
#
_cell.length_a   1.000
_cell.length_b   1.000
_cell.length_c   1.000
_cell.angle_alpha   90.00
_cell.angle_beta   90.00
_cell.angle_gamma   90.00
#
_symmetry.space_group_name_H-M   'P 1'
#
loop_
_entity.id
_entity.type
_entity.pdbx_description
1 polymer ?
#
loop_
_entity_poly.entity_id
_entity_poly.type
_entity_poly.pdbx_seq_one_letter_code
_entity_poly.pdbx_strand_id
1 'polypeptide(L)'
;MRTIDDAFEVKNLLQARFAYPAAAGFGNWQVRVSPSSPDLARSGWYLPPTTEDLLQDCAETVEGEAIFFRGFVFKKFQYGHVLHDLLPVLVWMSTSHPKARVVLELDKQNNIQKFIAWFDPALYQRTSFVQSEQVVCASSLWVVVPKAPSPHGLRIPPLFNHLRKHIAQVQPAYNATRVVYTLRMSSTAGHGRLLTTEHSQEVVQTATDALSRHGMSSEIVVFNGTSDGKKAASYQEQHRLFSSAVLVFGPHGTAFSNILWMPCDIHTAVIEFICGGHSLKVRGCDLPDGNVRLATYFSLEGSISWVKYFHVMTQGVSDEVSDFMQVDLAGFRQALDAALEHVKLKR
;
A
#
# COMPACT_ATOMS: atom_id res chain seq x y z
N MET A 1 -18.03 -10.67 3.36
CA MET A 1 -16.95 -9.74 2.92
C MET A 1 -17.28 -8.37 3.48
N ARG A 2 -16.33 -7.67 4.08
CA ARG A 2 -16.57 -6.34 4.68
C ARG A 2 -16.84 -5.30 3.59
N THR A 3 -17.92 -4.53 3.72
CA THR A 3 -18.24 -3.42 2.81
C THR A 3 -17.48 -2.14 3.19
N ILE A 4 -17.53 -1.11 2.35
CA ILE A 4 -16.97 0.21 2.68
C ILE A 4 -17.73 0.81 3.88
N ASP A 5 -19.06 0.66 3.93
CA ASP A 5 -19.88 1.16 5.04
C ASP A 5 -19.59 0.42 6.36
N ASP A 6 -19.16 -0.84 6.31
CA ASP A 6 -18.67 -1.57 7.49
C ASP A 6 -17.28 -1.08 7.93
N ALA A 7 -16.51 -0.49 7.01
CA ALA A 7 -15.15 -0.03 7.23
C ALA A 7 -15.05 1.41 7.72
N PHE A 8 -15.97 2.26 7.27
CA PHE A 8 -15.94 3.69 7.55
C PHE A 8 -17.29 4.21 8.04
N GLU A 9 -17.22 5.27 8.82
CA GLU A 9 -18.31 6.19 9.07
C GLU A 9 -17.98 7.50 8.37
N VAL A 10 -18.94 8.11 7.67
CA VAL A 10 -18.76 9.39 6.99
C VAL A 10 -19.65 10.43 7.65
N LYS A 11 -19.07 11.54 8.11
CA LYS A 11 -19.79 12.61 8.82
C LYS A 11 -19.63 13.94 8.09
N ASN A 12 -20.70 14.73 8.01
CA ASN A 12 -20.66 16.08 7.47
C ASN A 12 -20.70 17.10 8.61
N LEU A 13 -19.75 18.03 8.61
CA LEU A 13 -19.59 19.11 9.57
C LEU A 13 -19.70 20.45 8.86
N LEU A 14 -20.61 21.31 9.34
CA LEU A 14 -20.79 22.66 8.80
C LEU A 14 -19.86 23.64 9.51
N GLN A 15 -19.28 24.58 8.75
CA GLN A 15 -18.37 25.62 9.25
C GLN A 15 -17.21 25.03 10.07
N ALA A 16 -16.61 23.97 9.54
CA ALA A 16 -15.57 23.23 10.23
C ALA A 16 -14.24 23.97 10.20
N ARG A 17 -13.54 23.96 11.34
CA ARG A 17 -12.15 24.40 11.48
C ARG A 17 -11.35 23.21 11.99
N PHE A 18 -10.29 22.80 11.30
CA PHE A 18 -9.54 21.61 11.70
C PHE A 18 -8.05 21.64 11.39
N ALA A 19 -7.28 20.85 12.13
CA ALA A 19 -5.84 20.71 11.94
C ALA A 19 -5.39 19.26 12.13
N TYR A 20 -4.27 18.90 11.49
CA TYR A 20 -3.58 17.62 11.70
C TYR A 20 -2.63 17.76 12.91
N PRO A 21 -2.91 17.18 14.10
CA PRO A 21 -1.99 17.30 15.23
C PRO A 21 -0.61 16.68 14.92
N ALA A 22 0.47 17.32 15.40
CA ALA A 22 1.85 16.86 15.19
C ALA A 22 2.23 15.60 15.98
N ALA A 23 1.49 15.30 17.04
CA ALA A 23 1.81 14.26 18.02
C ALA A 23 0.63 13.32 18.25
N ALA A 24 0.60 12.24 17.48
CA ALA A 24 -0.24 11.10 17.75
C ALA A 24 0.44 9.86 17.19
N GLY A 25 0.72 8.87 18.05
CA GLY A 25 1.09 7.54 17.58
C GLY A 25 -0.06 6.91 16.80
N PHE A 26 0.17 5.73 16.20
CA PHE A 26 -0.89 4.89 15.66
C PHE A 26 -2.03 4.76 16.68
N GLY A 27 -3.25 5.18 16.33
CA GLY A 27 -4.41 5.12 17.24
C GLY A 27 -4.92 6.47 17.77
N ASN A 28 -4.13 7.55 17.75
CA ASN A 28 -4.56 8.87 18.23
C ASN A 28 -5.04 9.72 17.06
N TRP A 29 -6.15 9.31 16.46
CA TRP A 29 -6.67 9.87 15.23
C TRP A 29 -7.49 11.15 15.43
N GLN A 30 -6.94 12.10 16.15
CA GLN A 30 -7.70 13.25 16.58
C GLN A 30 -7.66 14.37 15.53
N VAL A 31 -8.83 14.89 15.22
CA VAL A 31 -9.05 16.11 14.43
C VAL A 31 -9.71 17.10 15.39
N ARG A 32 -9.17 18.31 15.46
CA ARG A 32 -9.79 19.38 16.23
C ARG A 32 -10.92 19.96 15.40
N VAL A 33 -12.15 20.02 15.88
CA VAL A 33 -13.27 20.61 15.12
C VAL A 33 -14.14 21.53 15.97
N SER A 34 -14.45 22.73 15.48
CA SER A 34 -15.36 23.70 16.12
C SER A 34 -16.70 23.06 16.56
N PRO A 35 -17.28 23.47 17.72
CA PRO A 35 -18.34 22.72 18.37
C PRO A 35 -19.69 22.99 17.70
N SER A 36 -20.07 22.16 16.73
CA SER A 36 -21.45 22.09 16.24
C SER A 36 -22.06 20.68 16.31
N SER A 37 -21.31 19.64 16.73
CA SER A 37 -21.84 18.27 16.86
C SER A 37 -21.28 17.51 18.09
N PRO A 38 -22.08 17.33 19.16
CA PRO A 38 -21.70 16.57 20.37
C PRO A 38 -21.41 15.08 20.12
N ASP A 39 -21.91 14.51 19.01
CA ASP A 39 -21.82 13.06 18.71
C ASP A 39 -20.42 12.61 18.26
N LEU A 40 -19.52 13.54 17.98
CA LEU A 40 -18.15 13.26 17.54
C LEU A 40 -17.21 12.90 18.70
N ALA A 41 -17.48 13.42 19.90
CA ALA A 41 -16.62 13.24 21.08
C ALA A 41 -16.48 11.77 21.51
N ARG A 42 -17.47 10.92 21.21
CA ARG A 42 -17.48 9.49 21.59
C ARG A 42 -16.61 8.60 20.71
N SER A 43 -16.17 9.11 19.56
CA SER A 43 -15.44 8.30 18.59
C SER A 43 -13.95 8.17 18.92
N GLY A 44 -13.40 9.04 19.77
CA GLY A 44 -11.94 9.14 20.02
C GLY A 44 -11.18 9.89 18.92
N TRP A 45 -11.86 10.31 17.84
CA TRP A 45 -11.31 11.02 16.69
C TRP A 45 -11.34 12.54 16.84
N TYR A 46 -11.75 13.04 18.00
CA TYR A 46 -11.99 14.44 18.25
C TYR A 46 -11.19 14.92 19.46
N LEU A 47 -10.59 16.09 19.32
CA LEU A 47 -10.27 16.95 20.45
C LEU A 47 -11.10 18.22 20.31
N PRO A 48 -11.64 18.78 21.40
CA PRO A 48 -12.15 20.14 21.35
C PRO A 48 -11.05 21.06 20.82
N PRO A 49 -11.38 22.02 19.93
CA PRO A 49 -10.42 23.02 19.54
C PRO A 49 -9.97 23.72 20.80
N THR A 50 -8.66 23.92 20.96
CA THR A 50 -8.17 24.79 22.01
C THR A 50 -8.62 26.21 21.72
N THR A 51 -8.64 27.06 22.74
CA THR A 51 -8.83 28.50 22.57
C THR A 51 -7.86 29.06 21.52
N GLU A 52 -6.64 28.52 21.44
CA GLU A 52 -5.64 28.87 20.43
C GLU A 52 -6.08 28.52 19.00
N ASP A 53 -6.64 27.33 18.75
CA ASP A 53 -7.13 26.93 17.40
C ASP A 53 -8.30 27.80 16.91
N LEU A 54 -9.14 28.28 17.86
CA LEU A 54 -10.25 29.18 17.56
C LEU A 54 -9.78 30.60 17.24
N LEU A 55 -8.63 31.00 17.77
CA LEU A 55 -8.03 32.32 17.57
C LEU A 55 -7.07 32.38 16.38
N GLN A 56 -6.54 31.24 15.93
CA GLN A 56 -5.61 31.19 14.80
C GLN A 56 -6.31 31.51 13.47
N ASP A 57 -5.66 32.25 12.58
CA ASP A 57 -6.19 32.45 11.23
C ASP A 57 -6.20 31.13 10.44
N CYS A 58 -7.15 31.02 9.52
CA CYS A 58 -7.22 29.89 8.60
C CYS A 58 -5.99 29.92 7.69
N ALA A 59 -5.09 28.95 7.83
CA ALA A 59 -3.94 28.79 6.93
C ALA A 59 -4.38 28.37 5.51
N GLU A 60 -5.50 27.66 5.41
CA GLU A 60 -6.16 27.30 4.17
C GLU A 60 -7.68 27.49 4.33
N THR A 61 -8.32 28.11 3.34
CA THR A 61 -9.78 28.23 3.29
C THR A 61 -10.30 27.46 2.08
N VAL A 62 -11.11 26.45 2.34
CA VAL A 62 -11.78 25.67 1.30
C VAL A 62 -13.20 26.18 1.12
N GLU A 63 -13.43 26.89 0.01
CA GLU A 63 -14.77 27.26 -0.42
C GLU A 63 -15.55 26.02 -0.88
N GLY A 64 -16.79 25.88 -0.40
CA GLY A 64 -17.65 24.73 -0.72
C GLY A 64 -17.38 23.50 0.14
N GLU A 65 -17.54 22.31 -0.47
CA GLU A 65 -17.36 21.03 0.21
C GLU A 65 -15.88 20.64 0.26
N ALA A 66 -15.42 20.23 1.44
CA ALA A 66 -14.15 19.57 1.65
C ALA A 66 -14.39 18.11 2.03
N ILE A 67 -13.47 17.21 1.67
CA ILE A 67 -13.43 15.84 2.18
C ILE A 67 -12.05 15.53 2.76
N PHE A 68 -12.06 14.84 3.89
CA PHE A 68 -10.89 14.60 4.71
C PHE A 68 -10.79 13.14 5.14
N PHE A 69 -9.55 12.64 5.15
CA PHE A 69 -9.19 11.36 5.76
C PHE A 69 -7.80 11.45 6.37
N ARG A 70 -7.63 10.86 7.55
CA ARG A 70 -6.33 10.62 8.18
C ARG A 70 -6.26 9.19 8.67
N GLY A 71 -5.78 8.28 7.83
CA GLY A 71 -5.62 6.85 8.16
C GLY A 71 -4.18 6.38 8.36
N PHE A 72 -3.18 7.24 8.12
CA PHE A 72 -1.78 6.91 8.36
C PHE A 72 -0.95 8.19 8.60
N VAL A 73 -0.08 8.18 9.60
CA VAL A 73 0.81 9.33 9.88
C VAL A 73 2.06 9.21 9.03
N PHE A 74 2.13 9.97 7.94
CA PHE A 74 3.30 10.01 7.07
C PHE A 74 4.30 11.08 7.53
N LYS A 75 4.91 10.93 8.71
CA LYS A 75 6.09 11.79 9.07
C LYS A 75 7.21 11.65 8.03
N LYS A 76 7.24 10.52 7.31
CA LYS A 76 8.07 10.23 6.15
C LYS A 76 7.21 9.51 5.10
N PHE A 77 7.42 9.84 3.84
CA PHE A 77 6.80 9.13 2.72
C PHE A 77 7.24 7.66 2.70
N GLN A 78 6.27 6.76 2.61
CA GLN A 78 6.50 5.32 2.46
C GLN A 78 5.64 4.81 1.31
N TYR A 79 6.26 4.61 0.15
CA TYR A 79 5.57 4.30 -1.12
C TYR A 79 4.50 3.21 -0.98
N GLY A 80 4.83 2.06 -0.38
CA GLY A 80 3.88 0.97 -0.26
C GLY A 80 2.67 1.30 0.63
N HIS A 81 2.88 2.05 1.71
CA HIS A 81 1.76 2.52 2.56
C HIS A 81 0.90 3.57 1.85
N VAL A 82 1.49 4.43 1.03
CA VAL A 82 0.70 5.31 0.16
C VAL A 82 -0.15 4.49 -0.80
N LEU A 83 0.42 3.45 -1.40
CA LEU A 83 -0.26 2.65 -2.43
C LEU A 83 -1.40 1.77 -1.88
N HIS A 84 -1.20 1.08 -0.74
CA HIS A 84 -2.21 0.15 -0.20
C HIS A 84 -3.05 0.70 0.97
N ASP A 85 -2.66 1.82 1.62
CA ASP A 85 -3.39 2.37 2.78
C ASP A 85 -4.08 3.70 2.45
N LEU A 86 -3.39 4.61 1.74
CA LEU A 86 -3.90 5.94 1.45
C LEU A 86 -4.66 5.99 0.12
N LEU A 87 -4.04 5.53 -0.97
CA LEU A 87 -4.54 5.70 -2.33
C LEU A 87 -5.93 5.07 -2.56
N PRO A 88 -6.25 3.86 -2.06
CA PRO A 88 -7.57 3.28 -2.26
C PRO A 88 -8.68 4.12 -1.62
N VAL A 89 -8.42 4.64 -0.41
CA VAL A 89 -9.37 5.52 0.30
C VAL A 89 -9.48 6.85 -0.42
N LEU A 90 -8.36 7.43 -0.84
CA LEU A 90 -8.33 8.71 -1.54
C LEU A 90 -9.14 8.69 -2.84
N VAL A 91 -8.97 7.64 -3.65
CA VAL A 91 -9.74 7.45 -4.89
C VAL A 91 -11.23 7.25 -4.60
N TRP A 92 -11.57 6.43 -3.60
CA TRP A 92 -12.98 6.26 -3.21
C TRP A 92 -13.63 7.57 -2.75
N MET A 93 -12.93 8.36 -1.93
CA MET A 93 -13.41 9.67 -1.48
C MET A 93 -13.62 10.64 -2.64
N SER A 94 -12.63 10.78 -3.52
CA SER A 94 -12.65 11.77 -4.60
C SER A 94 -13.75 11.51 -5.64
N THR A 95 -14.08 10.24 -5.85
CA THR A 95 -15.13 9.78 -6.77
C THR A 95 -16.51 9.77 -6.11
N SER A 96 -16.62 9.46 -4.82
CA SER A 96 -17.88 9.51 -4.07
C SER A 96 -18.32 10.96 -3.77
N HIS A 97 -17.36 11.88 -3.69
CA HIS A 97 -17.59 13.31 -3.50
C HIS A 97 -16.92 14.11 -4.63
N PRO A 98 -17.44 14.04 -5.87
CA PRO A 98 -16.80 14.61 -7.05
C PRO A 98 -16.79 16.16 -7.08
N LYS A 99 -17.52 16.81 -6.18
CA LYS A 99 -17.51 18.27 -6.02
C LYS A 99 -16.64 18.74 -4.86
N ALA A 100 -16.29 17.84 -3.93
CA ALA A 100 -15.51 18.20 -2.76
C ALA A 100 -14.03 18.38 -3.11
N ARG A 101 -13.38 19.33 -2.45
CA ARG A 101 -11.93 19.46 -2.44
C ARG A 101 -11.36 18.44 -1.44
N VAL A 102 -10.38 17.65 -1.85
CA VAL A 102 -9.71 16.72 -0.93
C VAL A 102 -8.71 17.51 -0.09
N VAL A 103 -8.72 17.34 1.23
CA VAL A 103 -7.68 17.89 2.10
C VAL A 103 -6.73 16.79 2.54
N LEU A 104 -5.43 16.99 2.31
CA LEU A 104 -4.39 15.99 2.57
C LEU A 104 -3.17 16.60 3.26
N GLU A 105 -2.67 15.92 4.30
CA GLU A 105 -1.44 16.29 5.01
C GLU A 105 -0.20 16.07 4.12
N LEU A 106 0.67 17.07 4.05
CA LEU A 106 1.96 16.99 3.38
C LEU A 106 2.95 16.14 4.19
N ASP A 107 3.70 15.28 3.50
CA ASP A 107 4.95 14.75 4.06
C ASP A 107 6.06 15.80 3.95
N LYS A 108 7.10 15.66 4.79
CA LYS A 108 8.21 16.63 4.88
C LYS A 108 8.93 16.93 3.56
N GLN A 109 8.86 16.04 2.56
CA GLN A 109 9.55 16.18 1.28
C GLN A 109 8.59 16.39 0.10
N ASN A 110 7.29 16.61 0.38
CA ASN A 110 6.22 16.75 -0.60
C ASN A 110 6.15 15.59 -1.60
N ASN A 111 6.55 14.38 -1.20
CA ASN A 111 6.50 13.19 -2.04
C ASN A 111 5.07 12.70 -2.27
N ILE A 112 4.17 12.83 -1.28
CA ILE A 112 2.74 12.56 -1.45
C ILE A 112 2.18 13.48 -2.53
N GLN A 113 2.49 14.78 -2.45
CA GLN A 113 2.07 15.76 -3.46
C GLN A 113 2.57 15.39 -4.86
N LYS A 114 3.86 15.06 -5.01
CA LYS A 114 4.45 14.61 -6.28
C LYS A 114 3.82 13.31 -6.79
N PHE A 115 3.53 12.38 -5.89
CA PHE A 115 2.89 11.10 -6.23
C PHE A 115 1.48 11.33 -6.78
N ILE A 116 0.65 12.14 -6.12
CA ILE A 116 -0.71 12.45 -6.58
C ILE A 116 -0.68 13.23 -7.91
N ALA A 117 0.25 14.18 -8.07
CA ALA A 117 0.43 14.91 -9.33
C ALA A 117 0.73 13.99 -10.51
N TRP A 118 1.54 12.95 -10.30
CA TRP A 118 1.85 11.94 -11.31
C TRP A 118 0.69 10.94 -11.51
N PHE A 119 0.06 10.51 -10.42
CA PHE A 119 -0.96 9.46 -10.45
C PHE A 119 -2.26 9.93 -11.12
N ASP A 120 -2.74 11.12 -10.76
CA ASP A 120 -3.99 11.67 -11.25
C ASP A 120 -3.91 13.21 -11.20
N PRO A 121 -3.55 13.87 -12.31
CA PRO A 121 -3.46 15.33 -12.37
C PRO A 121 -4.77 16.06 -12.04
N ALA A 122 -5.94 15.44 -12.28
CA ALA A 122 -7.23 16.05 -11.98
C ALA A 122 -7.52 15.98 -10.47
N LEU A 123 -7.24 14.84 -9.83
CA LEU A 123 -7.28 14.71 -8.38
C LEU A 123 -6.31 15.67 -7.70
N TYR A 124 -5.10 15.81 -8.24
CA TYR A 124 -4.09 16.75 -7.75
C TYR A 124 -4.62 18.19 -7.70
N GLN A 125 -5.24 18.68 -8.78
CA GLN A 125 -5.81 20.02 -8.86
C GLN A 125 -6.94 20.25 -7.83
N ARG A 126 -7.65 19.18 -7.48
CA ARG A 126 -8.72 19.17 -6.49
C ARG A 126 -8.25 18.89 -5.06
N THR A 127 -6.94 18.83 -4.82
CA THR A 127 -6.39 18.56 -3.49
C THR A 127 -5.79 19.84 -2.89
N SER A 128 -6.22 20.20 -1.68
CA SER A 128 -5.53 21.14 -0.80
C SER A 128 -4.52 20.38 0.04
N PHE A 129 -3.25 20.72 -0.14
CA PHE A 129 -2.14 20.14 0.59
C PHE A 129 -1.76 21.05 1.76
N VAL A 130 -1.80 20.53 2.98
CA VAL A 130 -1.60 21.33 4.19
C VAL A 130 -0.53 20.72 5.09
N GLN A 131 0.18 21.56 5.84
CA GLN A 131 1.17 21.08 6.81
C GLN A 131 0.50 20.62 8.10
N SER A 132 1.20 19.83 8.92
CA SER A 132 0.77 19.53 10.28
C SER A 132 0.53 20.83 11.06
N GLU A 133 -0.47 20.82 11.94
CA GLU A 133 -0.86 21.93 12.84
C GLU A 133 -1.39 23.19 12.15
N GLN A 134 -1.43 23.25 10.82
CA GLN A 134 -2.14 24.31 10.10
C GLN A 134 -3.65 24.13 10.21
N VAL A 135 -4.35 25.22 10.56
CA VAL A 135 -5.81 25.25 10.64
C VAL A 135 -6.40 25.44 9.25
N VAL A 136 -7.27 24.52 8.86
CA VAL A 136 -8.06 24.54 7.63
C VAL A 136 -9.49 24.90 7.99
N CYS A 137 -10.05 25.86 7.26
CA CYS A 137 -11.44 26.29 7.41
C CYS A 137 -12.25 25.86 6.18
N ALA A 138 -13.36 25.17 6.40
CA ALA A 138 -14.22 24.68 5.34
C ALA A 138 -15.68 25.00 5.64
N SER A 139 -16.43 25.46 4.63
CA SER A 139 -17.86 25.74 4.79
C SER A 139 -18.67 24.47 5.08
N SER A 140 -18.27 23.35 4.48
CA SER A 140 -18.78 22.00 4.72
C SER A 140 -17.63 21.01 4.65
N LEU A 141 -17.52 20.11 5.62
CA LEU A 141 -16.45 19.12 5.72
C LEU A 141 -17.01 17.72 5.90
N TRP A 142 -16.75 16.86 4.91
CA TRP A 142 -16.95 15.42 4.99
C TRP A 142 -15.73 14.76 5.64
N VAL A 143 -15.91 14.13 6.78
CA VAL A 143 -14.86 13.42 7.53
C VAL A 143 -15.08 11.92 7.37
N VAL A 144 -14.08 11.23 6.83
CA VAL A 144 -14.05 9.76 6.74
C VAL A 144 -13.36 9.19 7.98
N VAL A 145 -14.11 8.42 8.76
CA VAL A 145 -13.69 7.85 10.05
C VAL A 145 -13.59 6.33 9.95
N PRO A 146 -12.39 5.75 10.03
CA PRO A 146 -12.20 4.31 10.23
C PRO A 146 -12.99 3.76 11.43
N LYS A 147 -13.78 2.70 11.19
CA LYS A 147 -14.41 1.91 12.27
C LYS A 147 -13.45 0.90 12.89
N ALA A 148 -12.34 0.59 12.22
CA ALA A 148 -11.31 -0.31 12.72
C ALA A 148 -10.20 0.45 13.47
N PRO A 149 -9.65 -0.10 14.56
CA PRO A 149 -8.60 0.56 15.33
C PRO A 149 -7.22 0.52 14.64
N SER A 150 -7.06 -0.28 13.59
CA SER A 150 -5.79 -0.50 12.88
C SER A 150 -5.90 -0.14 11.39
N PRO A 151 -4.88 0.51 10.79
CA PRO A 151 -4.82 0.76 9.35
C PRO A 151 -4.94 -0.52 8.50
N HIS A 152 -4.45 -1.66 9.01
CA HIS A 152 -4.60 -2.94 8.32
C HIS A 152 -6.08 -3.34 8.14
N GLY A 153 -6.96 -2.91 9.05
CA GLY A 153 -8.40 -3.14 8.94
C GLY A 153 -9.06 -2.32 7.82
N LEU A 154 -8.36 -1.35 7.23
CA LEU A 154 -8.86 -0.53 6.12
C LEU A 154 -8.62 -1.16 4.75
N ARG A 155 -7.80 -2.20 4.68
CA ARG A 155 -7.44 -2.85 3.43
C ARG A 155 -8.49 -3.86 3.02
N ILE A 156 -9.60 -3.35 2.47
CA ILE A 156 -10.76 -4.15 2.10
C ILE A 156 -10.89 -4.29 0.58
N PRO A 157 -11.36 -5.44 0.06
CA PRO A 157 -11.47 -5.66 -1.39
C PRO A 157 -12.31 -4.62 -2.14
N PRO A 158 -13.43 -4.12 -1.60
CA PRO A 158 -14.18 -3.06 -2.28
C PRO A 158 -13.36 -1.81 -2.60
N LEU A 159 -12.45 -1.39 -1.70
CA LEU A 159 -11.58 -0.23 -1.96
C LEU A 159 -10.55 -0.52 -3.05
N PHE A 160 -9.95 -1.71 -3.05
CA PHE A 160 -8.98 -2.09 -4.08
C PHE A 160 -9.63 -2.27 -5.46
N ASN A 161 -10.84 -2.82 -5.51
CA ASN A 161 -11.62 -2.90 -6.75
C ASN A 161 -11.96 -1.51 -7.29
N HIS A 162 -12.26 -0.57 -6.40
CA HIS A 162 -12.53 0.82 -6.75
C HIS A 162 -11.28 1.53 -7.27
N LEU A 163 -10.16 1.40 -6.55
CA LEU A 163 -8.85 1.87 -7.00
C LEU A 163 -8.50 1.31 -8.38
N ARG A 164 -8.71 0.01 -8.60
CA ARG A 164 -8.35 -0.65 -9.85
C ARG A 164 -9.10 -0.06 -11.05
N LYS A 165 -10.41 0.17 -10.89
CA LYS A 165 -11.24 0.81 -11.94
C LYS A 165 -10.72 2.21 -12.25
N HIS A 166 -10.34 2.98 -11.24
CA HIS A 166 -9.77 4.30 -11.41
C HIS A 166 -8.41 4.27 -12.12
N ILE A 167 -7.51 3.37 -11.72
CA ILE A 167 -6.21 3.17 -12.38
C ILE A 167 -6.38 2.95 -13.89
N ALA A 168 -7.36 2.13 -14.30
CA ALA A 168 -7.64 1.88 -15.72
C ALA A 168 -8.07 3.15 -16.50
N GLN A 169 -8.54 4.18 -15.82
CA GLN A 169 -8.98 5.44 -16.42
C GLN A 169 -7.86 6.48 -16.48
N VAL A 170 -6.98 6.51 -15.47
CA VAL A 170 -6.00 7.59 -15.31
C VAL A 170 -4.56 7.20 -15.65
N GLN A 171 -4.27 5.90 -15.74
CA GLN A 171 -2.92 5.40 -16.02
C GLN A 171 -2.87 4.61 -17.33
N PRO A 172 -1.72 4.65 -18.04
CA PRO A 172 -1.54 3.89 -19.28
C PRO A 172 -1.52 2.38 -19.00
N ALA A 173 -2.14 1.62 -19.90
CA ALA A 173 -2.00 0.17 -19.93
C ALA A 173 -0.68 -0.22 -20.61
N TYR A 174 -0.13 -1.37 -20.22
CA TYR A 174 1.08 -1.94 -20.79
C TYR A 174 0.84 -3.40 -21.17
N ASN A 175 1.51 -3.87 -22.21
CA ASN A 175 1.46 -5.28 -22.57
C ASN A 175 2.12 -6.12 -21.47
N ALA A 176 1.37 -7.09 -20.98
CA ALA A 176 1.79 -7.95 -19.90
C ALA A 176 2.66 -9.10 -20.41
N THR A 177 3.98 -8.93 -20.34
CA THR A 177 4.95 -9.88 -20.88
C THR A 177 6.05 -10.26 -19.89
N ARG A 178 6.16 -9.58 -18.75
CA ARG A 178 7.28 -9.70 -17.82
C ARG A 178 6.99 -10.58 -16.63
N VAL A 179 8.02 -11.20 -16.09
CA VAL A 179 8.01 -11.82 -14.77
C VAL A 179 8.86 -10.95 -13.86
N VAL A 180 8.35 -10.55 -12.70
CA VAL A 180 9.06 -9.66 -11.78
C VAL A 180 9.49 -10.45 -10.55
N TYR A 181 10.79 -10.50 -10.30
CA TYR A 181 11.35 -11.01 -9.07
C TYR A 181 11.66 -9.84 -8.13
N THR A 182 10.86 -9.65 -7.09
CA THR A 182 11.18 -8.67 -6.05
C THR A 182 12.32 -9.18 -5.17
N LEU A 183 13.32 -8.35 -4.92
CA LEU A 183 14.47 -8.67 -4.09
C LEU A 183 14.56 -7.69 -2.93
N ARG A 184 14.84 -8.21 -1.72
CA ARG A 184 15.16 -7.38 -0.56
C ARG A 184 16.66 -7.23 -0.42
N MET A 185 17.12 -5.98 -0.30
CA MET A 185 18.52 -5.62 -0.06
C MET A 185 18.71 -5.12 1.37
N SER A 186 19.86 -5.41 1.98
CA SER A 186 20.17 -5.03 3.37
C SER A 186 20.07 -3.53 3.64
N SER A 187 20.43 -2.69 2.67
CA SER A 187 20.39 -1.23 2.78
C SER A 187 18.96 -0.65 2.86
N THR A 188 17.93 -1.43 2.53
CA THR A 188 16.52 -0.97 2.48
C THR A 188 15.58 -1.79 3.35
N ALA A 189 16.04 -2.90 3.95
CA ALA A 189 15.21 -3.84 4.68
C ALA A 189 15.52 -3.87 6.18
N GLY A 190 14.97 -2.92 6.95
CA GLY A 190 15.12 -2.88 8.41
C GLY A 190 14.47 -4.05 9.19
N HIS A 191 13.85 -5.01 8.50
CA HIS A 191 13.12 -6.13 9.09
C HIS A 191 13.61 -7.49 8.57
N GLY A 192 14.92 -7.60 8.25
CA GLY A 192 15.53 -8.81 7.74
C GLY A 192 14.83 -9.37 6.50
N ARG A 193 14.74 -10.71 6.44
CA ARG A 193 14.17 -11.49 5.33
C ARG A 193 14.91 -11.22 4.02
N LEU A 194 16.23 -11.22 4.12
CA LEU A 194 17.16 -11.11 3.01
C LEU A 194 17.43 -12.48 2.43
N LEU A 195 17.74 -12.56 1.13
CA LEU A 195 18.33 -13.75 0.53
C LEU A 195 19.81 -13.47 0.32
N THR A 196 20.65 -14.51 0.41
CA THR A 196 22.04 -14.39 -0.05
C THR A 196 22.07 -14.25 -1.56
N THR A 197 23.17 -13.73 -2.10
CA THR A 197 23.33 -13.56 -3.55
C THR A 197 23.21 -14.91 -4.27
N GLU A 198 23.86 -15.94 -3.72
CA GLU A 198 23.88 -17.30 -4.26
C GLU A 198 22.48 -17.89 -4.29
N HIS A 199 21.76 -17.80 -3.16
CA HIS A 199 20.40 -18.34 -3.09
C HIS A 199 19.41 -17.55 -3.96
N SER A 200 19.61 -16.24 -4.10
CA SER A 200 18.85 -15.42 -5.05
C SER A 200 19.09 -15.84 -6.51
N GLN A 201 20.31 -16.26 -6.86
CA GLN A 201 20.59 -16.81 -8.19
C GLN A 201 19.91 -18.16 -8.41
N GLU A 202 19.86 -19.03 -7.41
CA GLU A 202 19.14 -20.30 -7.47
C GLU A 202 17.63 -20.11 -7.70
N VAL A 203 17.03 -19.11 -7.04
CA VAL A 203 15.63 -18.72 -7.25
C VAL A 203 15.40 -18.26 -8.70
N VAL A 204 16.27 -17.38 -9.23
CA VAL A 204 16.16 -16.89 -10.62
C VAL A 204 16.35 -18.03 -11.63
N GLN A 205 17.32 -18.92 -11.40
CA GLN A 205 17.54 -20.07 -12.27
C GLN A 205 16.32 -21.00 -12.26
N THR A 206 15.77 -21.28 -11.08
CA THR A 206 14.57 -22.12 -10.92
C THR A 206 13.36 -21.54 -11.69
N ALA A 207 13.17 -20.22 -11.63
CA ALA A 207 12.12 -19.53 -12.38
C ALA A 207 12.39 -19.55 -13.90
N THR A 208 13.63 -19.34 -14.32
CA THR A 208 14.04 -19.43 -15.74
C THR A 208 13.75 -20.80 -16.32
N ASP A 209 14.11 -21.86 -15.60
CA ASP A 209 13.87 -23.23 -16.02
C ASP A 209 12.37 -23.52 -16.13
N ALA A 210 11.57 -23.01 -15.18
CA ALA A 210 10.12 -23.15 -15.23
C ALA A 210 9.53 -22.44 -16.45
N LEU A 211 9.90 -21.19 -16.73
CA LEU A 211 9.45 -20.46 -17.92
C LEU A 211 9.77 -21.22 -19.21
N SER A 212 10.99 -21.77 -19.31
CA SER A 212 11.43 -22.58 -20.45
C SER A 212 10.60 -23.86 -20.60
N ARG A 213 10.40 -24.64 -19.54
CA ARG A 213 9.53 -25.84 -19.55
C ARG A 213 8.10 -25.52 -19.97
N HIS A 214 7.64 -24.33 -19.59
CA HIS A 214 6.31 -23.84 -19.91
C HIS A 214 6.23 -23.15 -21.29
N GLY A 215 7.31 -23.08 -22.08
CA GLY A 215 7.32 -22.46 -23.40
C GLY A 215 7.08 -20.95 -23.36
N MET A 216 7.40 -20.28 -22.25
CA MET A 216 7.23 -18.84 -22.08
C MET A 216 8.55 -18.11 -22.30
N SER A 217 8.56 -17.15 -23.23
CA SER A 217 9.70 -16.27 -23.51
C SER A 217 9.72 -14.99 -22.66
N SER A 218 9.04 -15.02 -21.50
CA SER A 218 8.92 -13.84 -20.63
C SER A 218 10.28 -13.50 -19.99
N GLU A 219 10.64 -12.22 -20.01
CA GLU A 219 11.83 -11.71 -19.33
C GLU A 219 11.62 -11.69 -17.81
N ILE A 220 12.58 -12.22 -17.04
CA ILE A 220 12.63 -12.05 -15.58
C ILE A 220 13.35 -10.74 -15.28
N VAL A 221 12.66 -9.79 -14.66
CA VAL A 221 13.22 -8.53 -14.18
C VAL A 221 13.36 -8.58 -12.67
N VAL A 222 14.59 -8.44 -12.18
CA VAL A 222 14.88 -8.35 -10.74
C VAL A 222 14.65 -6.92 -10.26
N PHE A 223 13.73 -6.74 -9.32
CA PHE A 223 13.35 -5.44 -8.77
C PHE A 223 13.70 -5.34 -7.29
N ASN A 224 14.61 -4.44 -6.95
CA ASN A 224 15.08 -4.20 -5.57
C ASN A 224 14.68 -2.82 -5.01
N GLY A 225 13.74 -2.13 -5.67
CA GLY A 225 13.35 -0.76 -5.31
C GLY A 225 14.20 0.34 -5.96
N THR A 226 15.19 0.00 -6.79
CA THR A 226 16.06 0.96 -7.47
C THR A 226 15.99 0.85 -8.99
N SER A 227 16.20 1.98 -9.67
CA SER A 227 16.52 2.09 -11.09
C SER A 227 18.05 2.02 -11.24
N ASP A 228 18.51 1.14 -12.13
CA ASP A 228 19.91 0.84 -12.43
C ASP A 228 20.78 0.46 -11.22
N GLY A 229 20.17 -0.06 -10.14
CA GLY A 229 20.88 -0.45 -8.92
C GLY A 229 21.35 0.71 -8.04
N LYS A 230 21.08 1.97 -8.42
CA LYS A 230 21.69 3.16 -7.78
C LYS A 230 20.68 4.15 -7.22
N LYS A 231 19.60 4.43 -7.95
CA LYS A 231 18.62 5.46 -7.57
C LYS A 231 17.30 4.81 -7.21
N ALA A 232 16.54 5.35 -6.27
CA ALA A 232 15.19 4.87 -6.03
C ALA A 232 14.37 4.92 -7.33
N ALA A 233 13.66 3.84 -7.65
CA ALA A 233 12.82 3.79 -8.84
C ALA A 233 11.68 4.80 -8.72
N SER A 234 11.47 5.58 -9.77
CA SER A 234 10.36 6.53 -9.85
C SER A 234 9.01 5.81 -9.85
N TYR A 235 7.95 6.55 -9.53
CA TYR A 235 6.58 6.01 -9.53
C TYR A 235 6.18 5.48 -10.91
N GLN A 236 6.58 6.20 -11.98
CA GLN A 236 6.33 5.81 -13.36
C GLN A 236 7.08 4.53 -13.75
N GLU A 237 8.33 4.37 -13.34
CA GLU A 237 9.10 3.14 -13.60
C GLU A 237 8.49 1.93 -12.90
N GLN A 238 8.12 2.09 -11.62
CA GLN A 238 7.47 1.03 -10.85
C GLN A 238 6.11 0.65 -11.46
N HIS A 239 5.25 1.63 -11.76
CA HIS A 239 3.98 1.38 -12.44
C HIS A 239 4.18 0.66 -13.78
N ARG A 240 5.07 1.17 -14.65
CA ARG A 240 5.35 0.54 -15.95
C ARG A 240 5.82 -0.91 -15.81
N LEU A 241 6.69 -1.19 -14.85
CA LEU A 241 7.20 -2.53 -14.62
C LEU A 241 6.08 -3.48 -14.18
N PHE A 242 5.34 -3.13 -13.12
CA PHE A 242 4.34 -4.02 -12.54
C PHE A 242 3.05 -4.13 -13.37
N SER A 243 2.65 -3.07 -14.08
CA SER A 243 1.56 -3.13 -15.06
C SER A 243 1.90 -3.99 -16.28
N SER A 244 3.18 -4.29 -16.52
CA SER A 244 3.63 -5.23 -17.54
C SER A 244 3.89 -6.65 -17.02
N ALA A 245 3.61 -6.93 -15.74
CA ALA A 245 3.91 -8.20 -15.11
C ALA A 245 2.76 -9.23 -15.27
N VAL A 246 3.09 -10.43 -15.73
CA VAL A 246 2.18 -11.60 -15.70
C VAL A 246 2.35 -12.42 -14.42
N LEU A 247 3.54 -12.37 -13.83
CA LEU A 247 3.90 -13.08 -12.61
C LEU A 247 4.79 -12.17 -11.76
N VAL A 248 4.50 -12.05 -10.47
CA VAL A 248 5.37 -11.43 -9.48
C VAL A 248 5.76 -12.48 -8.44
N PHE A 249 7.03 -12.57 -8.07
CA PHE A 249 7.44 -13.40 -6.95
C PHE A 249 8.53 -12.74 -6.11
N GLY A 250 8.74 -13.24 -4.88
CA GLY A 250 9.81 -12.77 -4.01
C GLY A 250 9.39 -12.68 -2.54
N PRO A 251 10.27 -12.13 -1.68
CA PRO A 251 10.04 -12.06 -0.25
C PRO A 251 9.01 -10.99 0.11
N HIS A 252 8.17 -11.30 1.10
CA HIS A 252 7.21 -10.35 1.65
C HIS A 252 7.86 -9.00 1.94
N GLY A 253 7.30 -7.91 1.43
CA GLY A 253 7.78 -6.54 1.71
C GLY A 253 7.03 -5.48 0.94
N THR A 254 7.35 -4.21 1.21
CA THR A 254 6.62 -3.08 0.62
C THR A 254 6.65 -3.05 -0.90
N ALA A 255 7.63 -3.68 -1.54
CA ALA A 255 7.65 -3.87 -2.99
C ALA A 255 6.41 -4.59 -3.52
N PHE A 256 5.81 -5.51 -2.74
CA PHE A 256 4.59 -6.23 -3.12
C PHE A 256 3.35 -5.35 -3.19
N SER A 257 3.32 -4.17 -2.58
CA SER A 257 2.20 -3.24 -2.81
C SER A 257 2.01 -2.88 -4.28
N ASN A 258 3.07 -3.02 -5.10
CA ASN A 258 2.98 -2.83 -6.54
C ASN A 258 2.14 -3.88 -7.27
N ILE A 259 1.71 -4.97 -6.63
CA ILE A 259 0.77 -5.92 -7.25
C ILE A 259 -0.58 -5.27 -7.55
N LEU A 260 -0.90 -4.14 -6.90
CA LEU A 260 -2.06 -3.30 -7.21
C LEU A 260 -1.98 -2.67 -8.62
N TRP A 261 -0.80 -2.60 -9.23
CA TRP A 261 -0.61 -2.16 -10.61
C TRP A 261 -0.81 -3.28 -11.64
N MET A 262 -0.83 -4.54 -11.21
CA MET A 262 -0.90 -5.66 -12.15
C MET A 262 -2.19 -5.63 -12.98
N PRO A 263 -2.11 -6.06 -14.25
CA PRO A 263 -3.26 -6.08 -15.15
C PRO A 263 -4.34 -7.06 -14.66
N CYS A 264 -5.60 -6.78 -14.99
CA CYS A 264 -6.76 -7.55 -14.52
C CYS A 264 -7.53 -8.25 -15.66
N ASP A 265 -7.30 -7.81 -16.89
CA ASP A 265 -7.85 -8.35 -18.12
C ASP A 265 -7.23 -9.72 -18.48
N ILE A 266 -6.00 -9.95 -18.04
CA ILE A 266 -5.28 -11.21 -18.18
C ILE A 266 -5.22 -12.00 -16.87
N HIS A 267 -4.89 -13.29 -16.97
CA HIS A 267 -4.55 -14.10 -15.81
C HIS A 267 -3.16 -13.73 -15.31
N THR A 268 -3.10 -13.18 -14.11
CA THR A 268 -1.85 -12.87 -13.43
C THR A 268 -1.70 -13.69 -12.16
N ALA A 269 -0.46 -13.92 -11.75
CA ALA A 269 -0.16 -14.69 -10.55
C ALA A 269 0.88 -13.99 -9.66
N VAL A 270 0.82 -14.30 -8.37
CA VAL A 270 1.75 -13.81 -7.37
C VAL A 270 2.25 -15.01 -6.53
N ILE A 271 3.56 -15.12 -6.34
CA ILE A 271 4.18 -16.10 -5.44
C ILE A 271 4.94 -15.35 -4.35
N GLU A 272 4.36 -15.26 -3.16
CA GLU A 272 4.97 -14.55 -2.03
C GLU A 272 5.75 -15.53 -1.13
N PHE A 273 7.01 -15.20 -0.84
CA PHE A 273 7.81 -15.94 0.14
C PHE A 273 7.48 -15.42 1.53
N ILE A 274 6.87 -16.28 2.34
CA ILE A 274 6.37 -15.97 3.68
C ILE A 274 7.14 -16.76 4.74
N CYS A 275 7.18 -16.22 5.96
CA CYS A 275 7.81 -16.89 7.09
C CYS A 275 7.07 -18.20 7.43
N GLY A 276 7.83 -19.26 7.68
CA GLY A 276 7.31 -20.53 8.23
C GLY A 276 7.82 -20.78 9.65
N GLY A 277 7.43 -21.91 10.24
CA GLY A 277 7.95 -22.36 11.56
C GLY A 277 9.48 -22.45 11.60
N HIS A 278 10.09 -22.86 10.49
CA HIS A 278 11.54 -22.94 10.34
C HIS A 278 12.23 -21.57 10.15
N SER A 279 11.46 -20.48 10.02
CA SER A 279 11.99 -19.12 9.90
C SER A 279 11.99 -18.34 11.21
N LEU A 280 11.70 -18.95 12.36
CA LEU A 280 11.64 -18.24 13.65
C LEU A 280 12.97 -17.56 14.05
N LYS A 281 14.09 -18.01 13.49
CA LYS A 281 15.41 -17.39 13.67
C LYS A 281 15.70 -16.30 12.62
N VAL A 282 14.81 -16.06 11.66
CA VAL A 282 14.95 -14.96 10.71
C VAL A 282 14.35 -13.70 11.33
N ARG A 283 15.15 -12.62 11.43
CA ARG A 283 14.67 -11.34 11.96
C ARG A 283 13.42 -10.88 11.23
N GLY A 284 12.36 -10.59 11.97
CA GLY A 284 11.09 -10.11 11.42
C GLY A 284 10.15 -11.23 10.96
N CYS A 285 10.51 -12.49 11.18
CA CYS A 285 9.61 -13.64 11.08
C CYS A 285 9.03 -14.08 12.42
N ASP A 286 9.45 -13.47 13.52
CA ASP A 286 8.98 -13.72 14.87
C ASP A 286 8.02 -12.64 15.39
N LEU A 287 7.17 -13.05 16.32
CA LEU A 287 6.36 -12.21 17.19
C LEU A 287 6.95 -12.23 18.61
N PRO A 288 6.68 -11.20 19.45
CA PRO A 288 7.22 -11.14 20.81
C PRO A 288 6.85 -12.32 21.72
N ASP A 289 5.80 -13.06 21.37
CA ASP A 289 5.34 -14.27 22.07
C ASP A 289 6.01 -15.56 21.58
N GLY A 290 6.97 -15.47 20.65
CA GLY A 290 7.67 -16.60 20.06
C GLY A 290 6.94 -17.28 18.90
N ASN A 291 5.75 -16.79 18.50
CA ASN A 291 5.03 -17.31 17.35
C ASN A 291 5.59 -16.76 16.02
N VAL A 292 5.30 -17.47 14.92
CA VAL A 292 5.65 -17.01 13.57
C VAL A 292 4.78 -15.82 13.19
N ARG A 293 5.41 -14.76 12.72
CA ARG A 293 4.75 -13.64 12.06
C ARG A 293 4.31 -14.04 10.65
N LEU A 294 3.10 -14.57 10.54
CA LEU A 294 2.44 -14.85 9.26
C LEU A 294 1.85 -13.56 8.67
N ALA A 295 2.71 -12.69 8.16
CA ALA A 295 2.32 -11.51 7.38
C ALA A 295 2.35 -11.84 5.89
N THR A 296 1.22 -11.67 5.21
CA THR A 296 1.08 -11.97 3.77
C THR A 296 0.28 -10.89 3.07
N TYR A 297 0.69 -10.51 1.87
CA TYR A 297 -0.01 -9.53 1.05
C TYR A 297 -1.38 -10.04 0.58
N PHE A 298 -1.59 -11.35 0.49
CA PHE A 298 -2.93 -11.92 0.30
C PHE A 298 -3.89 -11.50 1.41
N SER A 299 -3.47 -11.61 2.68
CA SER A 299 -4.31 -11.18 3.82
C SER A 299 -4.40 -9.66 3.91
N LEU A 300 -3.31 -8.96 3.61
CA LEU A 300 -3.24 -7.51 3.72
C LEU A 300 -4.01 -6.81 2.63
N GLU A 301 -4.13 -7.35 1.42
CA GLU A 301 -4.90 -6.72 0.33
C GLU A 301 -6.29 -7.37 0.15
N GLY A 302 -6.71 -8.17 1.13
CA GLY A 302 -8.05 -8.77 1.18
C GLY A 302 -8.32 -9.77 0.05
N SER A 303 -7.28 -10.42 -0.49
CA SER A 303 -7.42 -11.34 -1.63
C SER A 303 -7.90 -10.64 -2.90
N ILE A 304 -7.16 -9.61 -3.35
CA ILE A 304 -7.43 -8.93 -4.63
C ILE A 304 -7.76 -9.94 -5.74
N SER A 305 -8.96 -9.83 -6.29
CA SER A 305 -9.60 -10.93 -7.03
C SER A 305 -9.04 -11.18 -8.42
N TRP A 306 -8.19 -10.28 -8.93
CA TRP A 306 -7.63 -10.37 -10.28
C TRP A 306 -6.25 -11.05 -10.35
N VAL A 307 -5.67 -11.41 -9.21
CA VAL A 307 -4.42 -12.18 -9.15
C VAL A 307 -4.67 -13.55 -8.52
N LYS A 308 -4.02 -14.58 -9.04
CA LYS A 308 -3.93 -15.87 -8.36
C LYS A 308 -2.74 -15.85 -7.39
N TYR A 309 -3.01 -16.10 -6.11
CA TYR A 309 -2.01 -16.02 -5.06
C TYR A 309 -1.48 -17.40 -4.65
N PHE A 310 -0.16 -17.49 -4.50
CA PHE A 310 0.56 -18.65 -3.99
C PHE A 310 1.51 -18.20 -2.88
N HIS A 311 1.71 -19.05 -1.88
CA HIS A 311 2.66 -18.82 -0.81
C HIS A 311 3.73 -19.91 -0.84
N VAL A 312 4.98 -19.51 -0.64
CA VAL A 312 6.09 -20.44 -0.43
C VAL A 312 6.72 -20.12 0.92
N MET A 313 6.90 -21.15 1.73
CA MET A 313 7.50 -20.98 3.05
C MET A 313 9.00 -20.75 2.91
N THR A 314 9.54 -19.91 3.78
CA THR A 314 10.98 -19.76 3.97
C THR A 314 11.48 -20.57 5.15
N GLN A 315 12.80 -20.65 5.29
CA GLN A 315 13.51 -21.24 6.41
C GLN A 315 14.72 -20.38 6.79
N GLY A 316 15.19 -20.51 8.04
CA GLY A 316 16.45 -19.90 8.48
C GLY A 316 17.67 -20.51 7.78
N VAL A 317 18.75 -19.73 7.68
CA VAL A 317 20.05 -20.20 7.16
C VAL A 317 20.92 -20.88 8.24
N SER A 318 20.59 -20.69 9.51
CA SER A 318 21.30 -21.25 10.66
C SER A 318 20.38 -21.31 11.87
N ASP A 319 20.85 -21.95 12.95
CA ASP A 319 20.16 -22.00 14.25
C ASP A 319 20.23 -20.67 15.04
N GLU A 320 21.07 -19.74 14.57
CA GLU A 320 21.24 -18.41 15.15
C GLU A 320 20.31 -17.38 14.51
N VAL A 321 20.02 -16.29 15.23
CA VAL A 321 19.20 -15.22 14.69
C VAL A 321 19.94 -14.54 13.53
N SER A 322 19.32 -14.52 12.35
CA SER A 322 19.91 -14.03 11.12
C SER A 322 18.97 -13.08 10.38
N ASP A 323 19.52 -12.15 9.60
CA ASP A 323 18.73 -11.37 8.65
C ASP A 323 18.39 -12.16 7.38
N PHE A 324 19.05 -13.30 7.16
CA PHE A 324 18.96 -14.10 5.94
C PHE A 324 18.00 -15.28 6.07
N MET A 325 17.34 -15.60 4.97
CA MET A 325 16.45 -16.74 4.83
C MET A 325 16.71 -17.48 3.53
N GLN A 326 16.27 -18.74 3.49
CA GLN A 326 16.19 -19.55 2.30
C GLN A 326 14.72 -19.81 1.95
N VAL A 327 14.45 -19.88 0.66
CA VAL A 327 13.18 -20.27 0.07
C VAL A 327 13.18 -21.78 -0.08
N ASP A 328 12.08 -22.43 0.26
CA ASP A 328 11.86 -23.83 -0.12
C ASP A 328 11.78 -23.94 -1.65
N LEU A 329 12.89 -24.31 -2.30
CA LEU A 329 12.98 -24.40 -3.76
C LEU A 329 12.07 -25.50 -4.32
N ALA A 330 11.75 -26.55 -3.55
CA ALA A 330 10.83 -27.58 -4.00
C ALA A 330 9.39 -27.06 -4.01
N GLY A 331 8.96 -26.40 -2.93
CA GLY A 331 7.69 -25.68 -2.88
C GLY A 331 7.59 -24.57 -3.93
N PHE A 332 8.68 -23.83 -4.17
CA PHE A 332 8.74 -22.79 -5.19
C PHE A 332 8.54 -23.34 -6.60
N ARG A 333 9.14 -24.48 -6.94
CA ARG A 333 8.92 -25.14 -8.24
C ARG A 333 7.45 -25.50 -8.45
N GLN A 334 6.81 -26.07 -7.43
CA GLN A 334 5.38 -26.42 -7.50
C GLN A 334 4.50 -25.17 -7.66
N ALA A 335 4.80 -24.11 -6.90
CA ALA A 335 4.08 -22.85 -7.02
C ALA A 335 4.27 -22.19 -8.40
N LEU A 336 5.49 -22.25 -8.96
CA LEU A 336 5.78 -21.77 -10.32
C LEU A 336 4.97 -22.53 -11.36
N ASP A 337 4.98 -23.87 -11.31
CA ASP A 337 4.24 -24.66 -12.29
C ASP A 337 2.74 -24.34 -12.25
N ALA A 338 2.14 -24.25 -11.05
CA ALA A 338 0.74 -23.88 -10.89
C ALA A 338 0.44 -22.44 -11.33
N ALA A 339 1.34 -21.49 -11.03
CA ALA A 339 1.19 -20.09 -11.42
C ALA A 339 1.31 -19.89 -12.93
N LEU A 340 2.26 -20.55 -13.58
CA LEU A 340 2.50 -20.44 -15.02
C LEU A 340 1.38 -21.12 -15.83
N GLU A 341 0.86 -22.26 -15.37
CA GLU A 341 -0.36 -22.84 -15.95
C GLU A 341 -1.54 -21.88 -15.86
N HIS A 342 -1.75 -21.22 -14.71
CA HIS A 342 -2.80 -20.20 -14.58
C HIS A 342 -2.65 -19.05 -15.57
N VAL A 343 -1.43 -18.51 -15.71
CA VAL A 343 -1.12 -17.39 -16.60
C VAL A 343 -1.35 -17.74 -18.08
N LYS A 344 -1.10 -18.99 -18.49
CA LYS A 344 -1.28 -19.45 -19.87
C LYS A 344 -2.73 -19.52 -20.34
N LEU A 345 -3.67 -19.78 -19.44
CA LEU A 345 -5.08 -20.05 -19.79
C LEU A 345 -5.79 -18.92 -20.57
N LYS A 346 -5.17 -17.74 -20.72
CA LYS A 346 -5.73 -16.58 -21.42
C LYS A 346 -4.83 -15.97 -22.51
N ARG A 347 -3.72 -16.61 -22.87
CA ARG A 347 -2.87 -16.11 -23.97
C ARG A 347 -3.42 -16.49 -25.34
#